data_AF-A0A8D0BPX7-F1
#
_entry.id   AF-A0A8D0BPX7-F1
#
_cell.length_a   1.000
_cell.length_b   1.000
_cell.length_c   1.000
_cell.angle_alpha   90.00
_cell.angle_beta   90.00
_cell.angle_gamma   90.00
#
_symmetry.space_group_name_H-M   'P 1'
#
loop_
_entity.id
_entity.type
_entity.pdbx_description
1 polymer ?
#
loop_
_entity_poly.entity_id
_entity_poly.type
_entity_poly.pdbx_seq_one_letter_code
_entity_poly.pdbx_strand_id
1 'polypeptide(L)'
;MGWGVRTMQDLPLGAFVCQYFGEQISGAEAAQREEDTYYFVVDAQVNWVDEWCLDGRFYGNIGRFLNHSCQPNLTAVQVATGHAVPGVAFFTTRDVQAGEELGFDYGDRFWEVKGRRRRWVCQCASPRCRYASPSPTAAAGEPGGPAPLRGFALKSKRSTPLLRKALRPGRPGRPRDAYRP
;
A
#
# COMPACT_ATOMS: atom_id res chain seq x y z
N MET A 1 15.37 0.98 8.58
CA MET A 1 13.99 1.04 9.10
C MET A 1 14.06 1.55 10.54
N GLY A 2 13.22 2.53 10.89
CA GLY A 2 13.16 3.19 12.21
C GLY A 2 12.00 2.62 13.03
N TRP A 3 10.93 3.38 13.23
CA TRP A 3 9.66 2.87 13.78
C TRP A 3 9.04 1.79 12.88
N GLY A 4 8.29 0.87 13.47
CA GLY A 4 7.58 -0.21 12.79
C GLY A 4 6.35 -0.65 13.57
N VAL A 5 5.50 -1.45 12.95
CA VAL A 5 4.22 -1.91 13.54
C VAL A 5 4.25 -3.42 13.70
N ARG A 6 3.87 -3.91 14.89
CA ARG A 6 3.75 -5.34 15.19
C ARG A 6 2.34 -5.65 15.66
N THR A 7 1.85 -6.85 15.38
CA THR A 7 0.58 -7.31 15.96
C THR A 7 0.81 -7.81 17.39
N MET A 8 -0.17 -7.61 18.28
CA MET A 8 -0.13 -8.13 19.65
C MET A 8 -0.94 -9.42 19.83
N GLN A 9 -1.57 -9.89 18.76
CA GLN A 9 -2.39 -11.11 18.71
C GLN A 9 -2.18 -11.82 17.37
N ASP A 10 -2.53 -13.10 17.32
CA ASP A 10 -2.53 -13.84 16.08
C ASP A 10 -3.60 -13.28 15.13
N LEU A 11 -3.23 -13.10 13.86
CA LEU A 11 -4.11 -12.64 12.79
C LEU A 11 -4.26 -13.76 11.75
N PRO A 12 -5.48 -14.22 11.45
CA PRO A 12 -5.68 -15.24 10.41
C PRO A 12 -5.45 -14.67 9.01
N LEU A 13 -5.20 -15.52 8.02
CA LEU A 13 -5.18 -15.18 6.60
C LEU A 13 -6.45 -14.42 6.18
N GLY A 14 -6.27 -13.29 5.47
CA GLY A 14 -7.35 -12.45 4.97
C GLY A 14 -7.96 -11.51 6.01
N ALA A 15 -7.42 -11.44 7.24
CA ALA A 15 -7.85 -10.50 8.25
C ALA A 15 -7.60 -9.05 7.79
N PHE A 16 -8.59 -8.19 7.99
CA PHE A 16 -8.42 -6.74 7.88
C PHE A 16 -7.52 -6.24 9.01
N VAL A 17 -6.53 -5.41 8.67
CA VAL A 17 -5.58 -4.85 9.64
C VAL A 17 -5.86 -3.37 9.87
N CYS A 18 -5.71 -2.55 8.84
CA CYS A 18 -6.02 -1.13 8.90
C CYS A 18 -6.23 -0.55 7.50
N GLN A 19 -6.88 0.62 7.45
CA GLN A 19 -6.84 1.47 6.28
C GLN A 19 -5.53 2.28 6.27
N TYR A 20 -5.01 2.65 5.10
CA TYR A 20 -4.01 3.70 4.97
C TYR A 20 -4.75 5.04 4.92
N PHE A 21 -4.58 5.87 5.95
CA PHE A 21 -5.10 7.23 5.95
C PHE A 21 -3.98 8.23 5.72
N GLY A 22 -4.27 9.21 4.89
CA GLY A 22 -3.40 10.32 4.54
C GLY A 22 -4.21 11.47 3.96
N GLU A 23 -3.55 12.59 3.72
CA GLU A 23 -4.10 13.69 2.93
C GLU A 23 -4.33 13.22 1.48
N GLN A 24 -5.51 13.48 0.93
CA GLN A 24 -5.81 13.16 -0.47
C GLN A 24 -5.32 14.30 -1.35
N ILE A 25 -4.35 14.00 -2.22
CA ILE A 25 -3.75 14.97 -3.13
C ILE A 25 -3.81 14.46 -4.57
N SER A 26 -3.89 15.39 -5.52
CA SER A 26 -3.83 15.07 -6.94
C SER A 26 -2.41 14.67 -7.35
N GLY A 27 -2.26 13.98 -8.49
CA GLY A 27 -0.94 13.69 -9.06
C GLY A 27 -0.12 14.94 -9.35
N ALA A 28 -0.77 16.05 -9.73
CA ALA A 28 -0.12 17.34 -9.97
C ALA A 28 0.46 17.94 -8.69
N GLU A 29 -0.30 17.93 -7.58
CA GLU A 29 0.18 18.36 -6.26
C GLU A 29 1.30 17.43 -5.76
N ALA A 30 1.13 16.12 -5.92
CA ALA A 30 2.13 15.13 -5.51
C ALA A 30 3.49 15.35 -6.20
N ALA A 31 3.49 15.82 -7.45
CA ALA A 31 4.70 16.14 -8.21
C ALA A 31 5.41 17.42 -7.74
N GLN A 32 4.72 18.30 -7.01
CA GLN A 32 5.28 19.55 -6.49
C GLN A 32 5.89 19.41 -5.09
N ARG A 33 5.47 18.41 -4.30
CA ARG A 33 6.05 18.21 -2.96
C ARG A 33 7.42 17.54 -3.04
N GLU A 34 8.30 17.92 -2.13
CA GLU A 34 9.69 17.45 -2.08
C GLU A 34 9.85 16.04 -1.48
N GLU A 35 8.92 15.62 -0.61
CA GLU A 35 9.02 14.37 0.14
C GLU A 35 7.87 13.42 -0.21
N ASP A 36 8.22 12.30 -0.84
CA ASP A 36 7.30 11.28 -1.34
C ASP A 36 7.35 9.95 -0.57
N THR A 37 8.07 9.89 0.58
CA THR A 37 8.26 8.64 1.34
C THR A 37 6.94 8.01 1.82
N TYR A 38 5.91 8.81 2.10
CA TYR A 38 4.63 8.34 2.64
C TYR A 38 3.50 8.34 1.61
N TYR A 39 3.86 8.32 0.32
CA TYR A 39 2.88 8.32 -0.76
C TYR A 39 2.29 6.93 -0.99
N PHE A 40 0.98 6.92 -1.16
CA PHE A 40 0.24 5.76 -1.61
C PHE A 40 -0.64 6.16 -2.79
N VAL A 41 -0.24 5.81 -4.00
CA VAL A 41 -1.01 6.17 -5.20
C VAL A 41 -2.18 5.22 -5.39
N VAL A 42 -3.32 5.81 -5.71
CA VAL A 42 -4.60 5.16 -5.91
C VAL A 42 -5.12 5.45 -7.31
N ASP A 43 -5.68 4.42 -7.92
CA ASP A 43 -6.31 4.50 -9.23
C ASP A 43 -7.77 4.88 -9.03
N ALA A 44 -8.03 6.18 -8.99
CA ALA A 44 -9.39 6.68 -9.05
C ALA A 44 -9.70 6.90 -10.53
N GLN A 45 -10.51 6.03 -11.14
CA GLN A 45 -11.05 6.25 -12.49
C GLN A 45 -12.14 7.35 -12.49
N VAL A 46 -11.84 8.47 -11.84
CA VAL A 46 -12.75 9.60 -11.66
C VAL A 46 -12.39 10.63 -12.73
N ASN A 47 -13.36 10.91 -13.61
CA ASN A 47 -13.31 12.01 -14.57
C ASN A 47 -12.16 12.01 -15.59
N TRP A 48 -11.53 10.87 -15.90
CA TRP A 48 -10.45 10.75 -16.91
C TRP A 48 -9.21 11.62 -16.62
N VAL A 49 -9.06 12.11 -15.39
CA VAL A 49 -7.96 12.98 -14.94
C VAL A 49 -7.24 12.32 -13.78
N ASP A 50 -5.91 12.23 -13.96
CA ASP A 50 -4.79 11.96 -13.06
C ASP A 50 -4.95 10.99 -11.88
N GLU A 51 -3.92 10.14 -11.72
CA GLU A 51 -3.68 9.34 -10.53
C GLU A 51 -3.82 10.19 -9.25
N TRP A 52 -4.53 9.65 -8.25
CA TRP A 52 -4.64 10.28 -6.94
C TRP A 52 -3.60 9.69 -5.99
N CYS A 53 -3.24 10.44 -4.94
CA CYS A 53 -2.29 9.98 -3.95
C CYS A 53 -2.81 10.25 -2.53
N LEU A 54 -2.60 9.28 -1.64
CA LEU A 54 -2.73 9.46 -0.20
C LEU A 54 -1.34 9.77 0.36
N ASP A 55 -1.18 10.94 0.97
CA ASP A 55 0.07 11.36 1.60
C ASP A 55 -0.04 11.29 3.13
N GLY A 56 0.69 10.34 3.73
CA GLY A 56 0.78 10.14 5.17
C GLY A 56 1.81 11.03 5.88
N ARG A 57 2.42 12.02 5.21
CA ARG A 57 3.57 12.77 5.75
C ARG A 57 3.24 13.63 6.96
N PHE A 58 2.16 14.42 6.88
CA PHE A 58 1.73 15.36 7.93
C PHE A 58 0.49 14.85 8.66
N TYR A 59 -0.45 14.27 7.92
CA TYR A 59 -1.67 13.67 8.45
C TYR A 59 -1.67 12.20 8.08
N GLY A 60 -1.72 11.31 9.07
CA GLY A 60 -1.77 9.88 8.79
C GLY A 60 -2.07 9.05 10.02
N ASN A 61 -2.51 7.82 9.81
CA ASN A 61 -2.77 6.85 10.88
C ASN A 61 -1.60 5.87 11.04
N ILE A 62 -1.82 4.79 11.81
CA ILE A 62 -0.81 3.73 12.03
C ILE A 62 -0.24 3.13 10.74
N GLY A 63 -1.00 3.13 9.64
CA GLY A 63 -0.61 2.59 8.35
C GLY A 63 0.67 3.23 7.77
N ARG A 64 0.97 4.49 8.12
CA ARG A 64 2.18 5.19 7.69
C ARG A 64 3.48 4.58 8.24
N PHE A 65 3.38 3.77 9.29
CA PHE A 65 4.53 3.13 9.94
C PHE A 65 4.71 1.66 9.51
N LEU A 66 3.86 1.13 8.63
CA LEU A 66 4.04 -0.20 8.06
C LEU A 66 5.27 -0.20 7.16
N ASN A 67 6.29 -0.97 7.54
CA ASN A 67 7.55 -1.03 6.82
C ASN A 67 7.44 -1.89 5.54
N HIS A 68 8.44 -1.75 4.67
CA HIS A 68 8.57 -2.61 3.51
C HIS A 68 9.03 -4.02 3.91
N SER A 69 8.42 -5.03 3.28
CA SER A 69 8.96 -6.40 3.25
C SER A 69 8.95 -6.99 1.83
N CYS A 70 10.04 -7.65 1.44
CA CYS A 70 10.10 -8.43 0.19
C CYS A 70 9.35 -9.76 0.28
N GLN A 71 9.06 -10.23 1.50
CA GLN A 71 8.16 -11.35 1.80
C GLN A 71 7.06 -10.85 2.74
N PRO A 72 6.12 -10.03 2.22
CA PRO A 72 5.16 -9.33 3.05
C PRO A 72 4.12 -10.27 3.63
N ASN A 73 3.68 -9.97 4.85
CA ASN A 73 2.50 -10.58 5.46
C ASN A 73 1.23 -9.75 5.25
N LEU A 74 1.33 -8.56 4.63
CA LEU A 74 0.19 -7.73 4.24
C LEU A 74 0.13 -7.50 2.73
N THR A 75 -1.09 -7.31 2.22
CA THR A 75 -1.36 -6.78 0.87
C THR A 75 -2.24 -5.56 0.97
N ALA A 76 -1.97 -4.56 0.14
CA ALA A 76 -2.83 -3.40 -0.02
C ALA A 76 -3.92 -3.67 -1.06
N VAL A 77 -5.14 -3.22 -0.76
CA VAL A 77 -6.32 -3.37 -1.61
C VAL A 77 -7.04 -2.03 -1.67
N GLN A 78 -7.34 -1.54 -2.87
CA GLN A 78 -8.22 -0.38 -3.02
C GLN A 78 -9.66 -0.78 -2.67
N VAL A 79 -10.30 0.00 -1.79
CA VAL A 79 -11.65 -0.24 -1.29
C VAL A 79 -12.53 0.96 -1.59
N ALA A 80 -13.76 0.68 -2.06
CA ALA A 80 -14.76 1.72 -2.24
C ALA A 80 -15.20 2.22 -0.86
N THR A 81 -15.05 3.53 -0.62
CA THR A 81 -15.34 4.19 0.66
C THR A 81 -16.62 5.02 0.62
N GLY A 82 -17.32 5.04 -0.52
CA GLY A 82 -18.45 5.95 -0.76
C GLY A 82 -18.01 7.38 -1.15
N HIS A 83 -16.71 7.66 -1.15
CA HIS A 83 -16.13 8.90 -1.66
C HIS A 83 -15.65 8.74 -3.10
N ALA A 84 -15.33 9.87 -3.76
CA ALA A 84 -14.82 9.86 -5.12
C ALA A 84 -13.48 9.12 -5.24
N VAL A 85 -12.55 9.37 -4.30
CA VAL A 85 -11.25 8.69 -4.27
C VAL A 85 -11.36 7.40 -3.42
N PRO A 86 -11.01 6.22 -3.97
CA PRO A 86 -11.04 4.99 -3.21
C PRO A 86 -10.00 5.02 -2.08
N GLY A 87 -10.33 4.37 -0.96
CA GLY A 87 -9.38 4.17 0.12
C GLY A 87 -8.45 3.00 -0.15
N VAL A 88 -7.41 2.85 0.68
CA VAL A 88 -6.53 1.68 0.65
C VAL A 88 -6.63 0.94 1.98
N ALA A 89 -6.91 -0.35 1.95
CA ALA A 89 -6.95 -1.21 3.13
C ALA A 89 -5.89 -2.31 3.05
N PHE A 90 -5.33 -2.67 4.19
CA PHE A 90 -4.39 -3.77 4.33
C PHE A 90 -5.05 -5.02 4.88
N PHE A 91 -4.77 -6.14 4.25
CA PHE A 91 -5.22 -7.46 4.65
C PHE A 91 -4.04 -8.42 4.77
N THR A 92 -4.11 -9.38 5.67
CA THR A 92 -3.08 -10.40 5.82
C THR A 92 -3.05 -11.36 4.62
N THR A 93 -1.85 -11.75 4.18
CA THR A 93 -1.61 -12.68 3.07
C THR A 93 -1.31 -14.10 3.51
N ARG A 94 -1.21 -14.32 4.83
CA ARG A 94 -1.03 -15.58 5.55
C ARG A 94 -1.47 -15.38 7.00
N ASP A 95 -1.45 -16.45 7.79
CA ASP A 95 -1.53 -16.31 9.24
C ASP A 95 -0.28 -15.56 9.76
N VAL A 96 -0.47 -14.65 10.72
CA VAL A 96 0.56 -13.80 11.32
C VAL A 96 0.52 -13.96 12.83
N GLN A 97 1.63 -14.34 13.44
CA GLN A 97 1.68 -14.57 14.88
C GLN A 97 1.80 -13.27 15.67
N ALA A 98 1.33 -13.28 16.92
CA ALA A 98 1.60 -12.22 17.88
C ALA A 98 3.10 -11.89 17.96
N GLY A 99 3.44 -10.61 17.94
CA GLY A 99 4.81 -10.09 17.98
C GLY A 99 5.50 -9.97 16.62
N GLU A 100 4.95 -10.55 15.54
CA GLU A 100 5.48 -10.38 14.18
C GLU A 100 5.32 -8.93 13.69
N GLU A 101 6.33 -8.44 12.97
CA GLU A 101 6.27 -7.14 12.29
C GLU A 101 5.39 -7.22 11.05
N LEU A 102 4.52 -6.23 10.91
CA LEU A 102 3.61 -6.08 9.80
C LEU A 102 4.30 -5.29 8.69
N GLY A 103 4.33 -5.87 7.49
CA GLY A 103 4.98 -5.26 6.35
C GLY A 103 4.33 -5.62 5.03
N PHE A 104 4.39 -4.68 4.09
CA PHE A 104 3.85 -4.83 2.73
C PHE A 104 4.93 -4.53 1.68
N ASP A 105 4.64 -4.87 0.44
CA ASP A 105 5.52 -4.55 -0.68
C ASP A 105 5.29 -3.11 -1.13
N TYR A 106 6.29 -2.24 -1.00
CA TYR A 106 6.21 -0.84 -1.43
C TYR A 106 6.21 -0.71 -2.97
N GLY A 107 6.54 -1.80 -3.67
CA GLY A 107 6.60 -1.85 -5.12
C GLY A 107 7.93 -1.36 -5.69
N ASP A 108 8.23 -1.83 -6.90
CA ASP A 108 9.50 -1.58 -7.60
C ASP A 108 9.82 -0.09 -7.69
N ARG A 109 8.80 0.71 -7.93
CA ARG A 109 8.91 2.14 -8.19
C ARG A 109 9.40 2.95 -6.98
N PHE A 110 8.99 2.58 -5.76
CA PHE A 110 9.55 3.19 -4.54
C PHE A 110 11.07 2.95 -4.50
N TRP A 111 11.49 1.72 -4.80
CA TRP A 111 12.89 1.33 -4.78
C TRP A 111 13.69 1.91 -5.96
N GLU A 112 13.07 2.13 -7.11
CA GLU A 112 13.69 2.85 -8.24
C GLU A 112 14.01 4.31 -7.88
N VAL A 113 13.15 4.98 -7.11
CA VAL A 113 13.35 6.38 -6.70
C VAL A 113 14.29 6.46 -5.49
N LYS A 114 13.93 5.81 -4.38
CA LYS A 114 14.67 5.90 -3.11
C LYS A 114 15.98 5.10 -3.13
N GLY A 115 16.04 4.03 -3.91
CA GLY A 115 17.24 3.22 -4.09
C GLY A 115 18.25 3.78 -5.10
N ARG A 116 17.88 4.78 -5.92
CA ARG A 116 18.67 5.27 -7.10
C ARG A 116 20.09 5.77 -6.81
N ARG A 117 20.48 5.88 -5.54
CA ARG A 117 21.85 6.26 -5.12
C ARG A 117 22.38 5.43 -3.95
N ARG A 118 21.86 4.21 -3.75
CA ARG A 118 22.15 3.36 -2.58
C ARG A 118 21.94 4.05 -1.22
N ARG A 119 21.20 5.17 -1.20
CA ARG A 119 20.89 5.91 0.03
C ARG A 119 19.90 5.14 0.89
N TRP A 120 19.01 4.39 0.25
CA TRP A 120 18.06 3.50 0.90
C TRP A 120 18.30 2.09 0.40
N VAL A 121 18.53 1.18 1.34
CA VAL A 121 18.70 -0.25 1.10
C VAL A 121 17.63 -0.97 1.91
N CYS A 122 17.02 -2.00 1.32
CA CYS A 122 16.03 -2.78 2.04
C CYS A 122 16.68 -3.56 3.18
N GLN A 123 16.07 -3.46 4.36
CA GLN A 123 16.53 -4.10 5.59
C GLN A 123 15.49 -5.12 6.12
N CYS A 124 14.60 -5.63 5.26
CA CYS A 124 13.52 -6.54 5.67
C CYS A 124 13.99 -7.93 6.16
N ALA A 125 15.30 -8.21 6.15
CA ALA A 125 15.93 -9.47 6.54
C ALA A 125 15.45 -10.74 5.79
N SER A 126 14.57 -10.60 4.79
CA SER A 126 14.11 -11.73 3.99
C SER A 126 15.26 -12.37 3.21
N PRO A 127 15.38 -13.72 3.18
CA PRO A 127 16.35 -14.41 2.32
C PRO A 127 16.05 -14.22 0.82
N ARG A 128 14.86 -13.73 0.47
CA ARG A 128 14.46 -13.38 -0.91
C ARG A 128 14.35 -11.86 -1.09
N CYS A 129 15.18 -11.09 -0.38
CA CYS A 129 15.20 -9.63 -0.50
C CYS A 129 15.60 -9.20 -1.92
N ARG A 130 14.76 -8.38 -2.57
CA ARG A 130 14.98 -7.89 -3.93
C ARG A 130 15.79 -6.59 -4.02
N TYR A 131 15.88 -5.86 -2.91
CA TYR A 131 16.45 -4.51 -2.88
C TYR A 131 17.56 -4.38 -1.82
N ALA A 132 18.24 -5.49 -1.52
CA ALA A 132 19.42 -5.50 -0.67
C ALA A 132 20.57 -4.73 -1.35
N SER A 133 21.56 -4.28 -0.56
CA SER A 133 22.76 -3.69 -1.15
C SER A 133 23.45 -4.76 -1.97
N PRO A 134 23.94 -4.45 -3.18
CA PRO A 134 24.79 -5.37 -3.92
C PRO A 134 25.92 -5.82 -3.01
N SER A 135 26.13 -7.13 -2.90
CA SER A 135 27.36 -7.66 -2.31
C SER A 135 28.55 -7.01 -3.04
N PRO A 136 29.70 -6.80 -2.38
CA PRO A 136 30.86 -6.11 -2.97
C PRO A 136 31.43 -6.76 -4.25
N THR A 137 30.84 -7.85 -4.76
CA THR A 137 31.26 -8.60 -5.94
C THR A 137 30.60 -8.18 -7.26
N ALA A 138 29.69 -7.19 -7.28
CA ALA A 138 29.00 -6.78 -8.52
C ALA A 138 28.93 -5.25 -8.65
N ALA A 139 30.00 -4.64 -9.15
CA ALA A 139 30.02 -3.22 -9.53
C ALA A 139 30.63 -3.07 -10.94
N ALA A 140 29.78 -2.97 -11.95
CA ALA A 140 30.08 -2.32 -13.23
C ALA A 140 28.75 -1.92 -13.90
N GLY A 141 28.51 -0.63 -14.08
CA GLY A 141 27.34 -0.10 -14.80
C GLY A 141 27.07 1.37 -14.49
N GLU A 142 27.29 2.23 -15.49
CA GLU A 142 27.26 3.70 -15.42
C GLU A 142 25.89 4.33 -15.13
N PRO A 143 25.82 5.60 -14.65
CA PRO A 143 24.56 6.25 -14.31
C PRO A 143 23.88 6.87 -15.54
N GLY A 144 22.74 6.31 -15.94
CA GLY A 144 21.81 6.90 -16.91
C GLY A 144 21.03 8.10 -16.34
N GLY A 145 20.90 9.15 -17.16
CA GLY A 145 20.36 10.48 -16.86
C GLY A 145 18.92 10.56 -16.33
N PRO A 146 18.41 11.79 -16.10
CA PRO A 146 17.15 12.01 -15.40
C PRO A 146 15.96 11.53 -16.25
N ALA A 147 15.11 10.71 -15.65
CA ALA A 147 13.83 10.29 -16.24
C ALA A 147 12.69 11.05 -15.54
N PRO A 148 11.61 11.40 -16.25
CA PRO A 148 10.55 12.23 -15.70
C PRO A 148 9.78 11.55 -14.56
N LEU A 149 9.32 12.37 -13.60
CA LEU A 149 8.51 12.00 -12.45
C LEU A 149 7.09 11.60 -12.91
N ARG A 150 6.64 10.40 -12.59
CA ARG A 150 5.20 9.97 -12.68
C ARG A 150 4.76 9.45 -11.28
N GLY A 151 3.59 8.89 -11.00
CA GLY A 151 3.18 8.44 -9.64
C GLY A 151 3.23 6.90 -9.39
N PHE A 152 3.14 6.48 -8.11
CA PHE A 152 3.29 5.09 -7.61
C PHE A 152 2.11 4.14 -7.90
N ALA A 153 1.74 3.93 -9.16
CA ALA A 153 0.58 3.09 -9.51
C ALA A 153 0.60 1.67 -8.89
N LEU A 154 -0.55 1.26 -8.34
CA LEU A 154 -0.83 -0.14 -8.00
C LEU A 154 -0.73 -0.98 -9.29
N LYS A 155 0.12 -2.00 -9.33
CA LYS A 155 -0.07 -3.08 -10.31
C LYS A 155 -1.38 -3.78 -9.95
N SER A 156 -2.44 -3.50 -10.69
CA SER A 156 -3.74 -4.17 -10.62
C SER A 156 -3.56 -5.68 -10.83
N LYS A 157 -3.26 -6.40 -9.73
CA LYS A 157 -3.42 -7.85 -9.70
C LYS A 157 -4.90 -8.06 -9.48
N ARG A 158 -5.60 -8.42 -10.58
CA ARG A 158 -6.98 -8.93 -10.55
C ARG A 158 -7.14 -9.83 -9.33
N SER A 159 -8.14 -9.53 -8.51
CA SER A 159 -8.40 -10.20 -7.25
C SER A 159 -8.28 -11.71 -7.39
N THR A 160 -7.41 -12.31 -6.58
CA THR A 160 -7.27 -13.76 -6.48
C THR A 160 -8.63 -14.37 -6.11
N PRO A 161 -8.98 -15.56 -6.64
CA PRO A 161 -10.31 -16.17 -6.50
C PRO A 161 -10.82 -16.31 -5.06
N LEU A 162 -9.92 -16.30 -4.08
CA LEU A 162 -10.22 -16.42 -2.66
C LEU A 162 -10.99 -15.22 -2.07
N LEU A 163 -10.77 -14.00 -2.57
CA LEU A 163 -11.41 -12.79 -2.02
C LEU A 163 -12.89 -12.64 -2.43
N ARG A 164 -13.32 -13.32 -3.51
CA ARG A 164 -14.71 -13.28 -3.99
C ARG A 164 -15.70 -14.02 -3.08
N LYS A 165 -15.24 -14.94 -2.23
CA LYS A 165 -16.12 -15.70 -1.33
C LYS A 165 -16.46 -14.95 -0.04
N ALA A 166 -15.65 -13.99 0.39
CA ALA A 166 -15.83 -13.27 1.66
C ALA A 166 -16.77 -12.03 1.56
N LEU A 167 -17.04 -11.53 0.35
CA LEU A 167 -17.81 -10.30 0.11
C LEU A 167 -19.14 -10.57 -0.60
N ARG A 168 -19.94 -11.53 -0.13
CA ARG A 168 -21.36 -11.58 -0.50
C ARG A 168 -22.14 -10.69 0.47
N PRO A 169 -22.75 -9.58 0.00
CA PRO A 169 -23.68 -8.83 0.84
C PRO A 169 -24.89 -9.72 1.16
N GLY A 170 -25.19 -9.88 2.46
CA GLY A 170 -26.46 -10.44 2.91
C GLY A 170 -27.61 -9.61 2.33
N ARG A 171 -28.64 -10.28 1.80
CA ARG A 171 -29.82 -9.60 1.25
C ARG A 171 -30.46 -8.71 2.32
N PRO A 172 -30.73 -7.42 2.06
CA PRO A 172 -31.56 -6.63 2.95
C PRO A 172 -33.00 -7.16 2.91
N GLY A 173 -33.54 -7.53 4.08
CA GLY A 173 -34.95 -7.85 4.24
C GLY A 173 -35.82 -6.63 3.95
N ARG A 174 -36.91 -6.83 3.20
CA ARG A 174 -37.89 -5.76 2.92
C ARG A 174 -38.54 -5.27 4.22
N PRO A 175 -38.73 -3.94 4.40
CA PRO A 175 -39.64 -3.45 5.42
C PRO A 175 -41.09 -3.81 5.03
N ARG A 176 -41.86 -4.31 5.99
CA ARG A 176 -43.31 -4.51 5.84
C ARG A 176 -44.02 -3.20 6.12
N ASP A 177 -44.71 -2.69 5.11
CA ASP A 177 -45.70 -1.63 5.21
C ASP A 177 -46.83 -2.04 6.15
N ALA A 178 -47.08 -1.24 7.19
CA ALA A 178 -48.34 -1.23 7.92
C ALA A 178 -48.48 0.10 8.66
N TYR A 179 -49.06 1.11 8.00
CA TYR A 179 -50.16 1.91 8.56
C TYR A 179 -50.65 2.95 7.52
N ARG A 180 -51.93 2.88 7.17
CA ARG A 180 -52.70 3.94 6.50
C ARG A 180 -54.19 3.63 6.69
N PRO A 181 -55.06 4.63 6.70
CA PRO A 181 -55.13 5.81 7.57
C PRO A 181 -55.82 5.50 8.91
#